data_AF-A0AAN7TTH3-F1
#
_entry.id   AF-A0AAN7TTH3-F1
#
_cell.length_a   1.000
_cell.length_b   1.000
_cell.length_c   1.000
_cell.angle_alpha   90.00
_cell.angle_beta   90.00
_cell.angle_gamma   90.00
#
_symmetry.space_group_name_H-M   'P 1'
#
loop_
_entity.id
_entity.type
_entity.pdbx_description
1 polymer ?
#
loop_
_entity_poly.entity_id
_entity_poly.type
_entity_poly.pdbx_seq_one_letter_code
_entity_poly.pdbx_strand_id
1 'polypeptide(L)'
;MDNTKNYLSSLDNDNKSNNNNNNEQQFYQQRRNSLTYTPNNNENNNNNNNNDNNSILYSNDNTTLTQREYADADYPSDEELEDGINNSPKEIEETVTLIGKSTDVIIDKGDNESLIINVKEKEIVATIIEHHKKPHGMCYDGRKNYILMVDALIAIVFAPIVYFTYYIPNTTFSPFESGVSGSNSIPKEDTNEFWKYWYYNIAWSKYALWMICIVCGFAYVSMITEKRSVPFHCRYKRHRDFFQLLFVGTIWFAIGGPSRALLGKNDVIIGLDDHITKNTTHGFSAEESFFYNYFGFFIPFLLGLHFTYLDRNLFLRSAGDKFGTPSLWRTFKPLEIIALCPIILFILTMAAIHIYLIIEDHLWEYFAIAYGLFFFIMIGVSWLIRSTYYLHIHHYFMFGCMIPLTGFQTILSLISLGAVSGIAVEGVSRWSMGFLWYRGERVL
;
A
#
# COMPACT_ATOMS: atom_id res chain seq x y z
N MET A 1 -35.59 -59.52 -41.54
CA MET A 1 -35.96 -59.66 -40.12
C MET A 1 -35.13 -58.66 -39.35
N ASP A 2 -35.87 -57.84 -38.60
CA ASP A 2 -35.50 -56.53 -38.05
C ASP A 2 -34.26 -56.49 -37.18
N ASN A 3 -33.54 -55.35 -37.21
CA ASN A 3 -33.28 -54.55 -36.01
C ASN A 3 -32.60 -53.21 -36.32
N THR A 4 -33.43 -52.17 -36.35
CA THR A 4 -33.31 -50.89 -35.64
C THR A 4 -31.92 -50.28 -35.44
N LYS A 5 -31.61 -49.23 -36.21
CA LYS A 5 -30.55 -48.25 -35.94
C LYS A 5 -31.06 -47.23 -34.91
N ASN A 6 -30.42 -47.18 -33.75
CA ASN A 6 -30.59 -46.09 -32.78
C ASN A 6 -29.67 -44.91 -33.14
N TYR A 7 -30.27 -43.76 -33.39
CA TYR A 7 -29.65 -42.44 -33.25
C TYR A 7 -29.80 -42.00 -31.80
N LEU A 8 -28.71 -41.69 -31.08
CA LEU A 8 -28.75 -40.78 -29.93
C LEU A 8 -27.35 -40.37 -29.42
N SER A 9 -27.29 -39.09 -29.06
CA SER A 9 -26.32 -38.38 -28.19
C SER A 9 -25.17 -37.61 -28.85
N SER A 10 -25.48 -36.38 -29.27
CA SER A 10 -24.53 -35.26 -29.29
C SER A 10 -25.24 -34.00 -28.77
N LEU A 11 -25.50 -33.94 -27.46
CA LEU A 11 -26.09 -32.78 -26.78
C LEU A 11 -25.74 -32.91 -25.30
N ASP A 12 -24.50 -32.58 -24.92
CA ASP A 12 -24.15 -32.47 -23.49
C ASP A 12 -22.90 -31.62 -23.18
N ASN A 13 -22.38 -30.82 -24.13
CA ASN A 13 -21.18 -30.01 -23.89
C ASN A 13 -21.42 -28.49 -23.71
N ASP A 14 -22.64 -27.99 -23.89
CA ASP A 14 -22.89 -26.54 -23.77
C ASP A 14 -23.37 -26.08 -22.38
N ASN A 15 -23.78 -27.00 -21.49
CA ASN A 15 -24.29 -26.63 -20.17
C ASN A 15 -23.20 -26.42 -19.09
N LYS A 16 -21.94 -26.81 -19.33
CA LYS A 16 -20.85 -26.59 -18.36
C LYS A 16 -20.25 -25.19 -18.40
N SER A 17 -20.36 -24.48 -19.51
CA SER A 17 -19.84 -23.11 -19.66
C SER A 17 -20.68 -22.08 -18.90
N ASN A 18 -22.02 -22.23 -18.92
CA ASN A 18 -22.93 -21.29 -18.26
C ASN A 18 -22.89 -21.34 -16.72
N ASN A 19 -22.51 -22.47 -16.11
CA ASN A 19 -22.48 -22.59 -14.65
C ASN A 19 -21.28 -21.89 -14.00
N ASN A 20 -20.16 -21.70 -14.72
CA ASN A 20 -19.00 -21.00 -14.16
C ASN A 20 -19.18 -19.48 -14.10
N ASN A 21 -19.87 -18.88 -15.09
CA ASN A 21 -20.15 -17.44 -15.10
C ASN A 21 -21.12 -17.02 -13.98
N ASN A 22 -22.08 -17.89 -13.61
CA ASN A 22 -23.02 -17.61 -12.54
C ASN A 22 -22.35 -17.59 -11.15
N ASN A 23 -21.32 -18.42 -10.93
CA ASN A 23 -20.61 -18.46 -9.65
C ASN A 23 -19.72 -17.23 -9.44
N GLU A 24 -19.07 -16.72 -10.50
CA GLU A 24 -18.32 -15.46 -10.42
C GLU A 24 -19.25 -14.27 -10.14
N GLN A 25 -20.39 -14.17 -10.85
CA GLN A 25 -21.36 -13.10 -10.61
C GLN A 25 -21.97 -13.13 -9.20
N GLN A 26 -22.24 -14.32 -8.64
CA GLN A 26 -22.71 -14.46 -7.26
C GLN A 26 -21.65 -14.02 -6.23
N PHE A 27 -20.38 -14.30 -6.47
CA PHE A 27 -19.28 -13.86 -5.60
C PHE A 27 -19.16 -12.33 -5.56
N TYR A 28 -19.28 -11.66 -6.72
CA TYR A 28 -19.28 -10.19 -6.78
C TYR A 28 -20.53 -9.57 -6.14
N GLN A 29 -21.72 -10.19 -6.27
CA GLN A 29 -22.95 -9.73 -5.61
C GLN A 29 -22.90 -9.89 -4.08
N GLN A 30 -22.36 -10.99 -3.56
CA GLN A 30 -22.21 -11.19 -2.11
C GLN A 30 -21.25 -10.17 -1.48
N ARG A 31 -20.17 -9.80 -2.18
CA ARG A 31 -19.23 -8.76 -1.72
C ARG A 31 -19.87 -7.36 -1.71
N ARG A 32 -20.82 -7.10 -2.61
CA ARG A 32 -21.57 -5.83 -2.66
C ARG A 32 -22.55 -5.72 -1.49
N ASN A 33 -23.24 -6.81 -1.16
CA ASN A 33 -24.25 -6.83 -0.09
C ASN A 33 -23.66 -6.79 1.33
N SER A 34 -22.40 -7.18 1.52
CA SER A 34 -21.73 -7.11 2.83
C SER A 34 -21.20 -5.71 3.19
N LEU A 35 -21.27 -4.75 2.26
CA LEU A 35 -20.79 -3.38 2.44
C LEU A 35 -21.92 -2.34 2.53
N THR A 36 -23.18 -2.75 2.37
CA THR A 36 -24.33 -1.85 2.47
C THR A 36 -24.63 -1.55 3.95
N TYR A 37 -24.32 -0.33 4.38
CA TYR A 37 -24.78 0.20 5.65
C TYR A 37 -26.31 0.34 5.64
N THR A 38 -27.02 -0.43 6.45
CA THR A 38 -28.44 -0.23 6.70
C THR A 38 -28.60 0.91 7.72
N PRO A 39 -29.06 2.11 7.34
CA PRO A 39 -29.32 3.14 8.32
C PRO A 39 -30.42 2.65 9.26
N ASN A 40 -30.12 2.66 10.56
CA ASN A 40 -31.08 2.32 11.60
C ASN A 40 -32.10 3.47 11.71
N ASN A 41 -33.14 3.45 10.88
CA ASN A 41 -34.29 4.34 10.99
C ASN A 41 -35.11 3.93 12.21
N ASN A 42 -34.63 4.36 13.38
CA ASN A 42 -35.36 4.28 14.64
C ASN A 42 -35.35 5.65 15.34
N GLU A 43 -35.78 6.69 14.61
CA GLU A 43 -36.33 7.90 15.23
C GLU A 43 -37.84 7.79 15.24
N ASN A 44 -38.35 7.08 16.23
CA ASN A 44 -39.75 7.12 16.60
C ASN A 44 -39.88 8.07 17.79
N ASN A 45 -40.64 9.16 17.57
CA ASN A 45 -41.45 9.91 18.53
C ASN A 45 -40.94 10.01 19.98
N ASN A 46 -40.60 11.23 20.42
CA ASN A 46 -41.09 11.67 21.73
C ASN A 46 -41.29 13.18 21.84
N ASN A 47 -42.53 13.53 22.20
CA ASN A 47 -43.01 14.86 22.56
C ASN A 47 -42.41 15.35 23.89
N ASN A 48 -42.20 16.66 23.96
CA ASN A 48 -42.26 17.57 25.13
C ASN A 48 -42.22 16.98 26.55
N ASN A 49 -41.21 17.39 27.35
CA ASN A 49 -41.45 18.27 28.50
C ASN A 49 -40.16 18.81 29.16
N ASN A 50 -40.37 19.91 29.89
CA ASN A 50 -39.44 20.86 30.49
C ASN A 50 -38.42 20.34 31.52
N ASN A 51 -37.40 21.20 31.69
CA ASN A 51 -36.71 21.63 32.91
C ASN A 51 -35.43 20.93 33.42
N ASP A 52 -34.45 21.82 33.63
CA ASP A 52 -33.42 21.92 34.68
C ASP A 52 -32.15 21.03 34.64
N ASN A 53 -31.04 21.75 34.44
CA ASN A 53 -29.74 21.64 35.11
C ASN A 53 -29.19 20.25 35.44
N ASN A 54 -28.19 19.81 34.67
CA ASN A 54 -26.86 19.52 35.23
C ASN A 54 -25.83 19.31 34.11
N SER A 55 -24.75 20.08 34.19
CA SER A 55 -23.52 19.93 33.43
C SER A 55 -22.79 18.65 33.85
N ILE A 56 -22.73 17.67 32.96
CA ILE A 56 -21.76 16.58 33.04
C ILE A 56 -20.98 16.56 31.73
N LEU A 57 -19.72 16.96 31.79
CA LEU A 57 -18.73 16.79 30.74
C LEU A 57 -18.49 15.29 30.54
N TYR A 58 -19.09 14.72 29.49
CA TYR A 58 -18.57 13.51 28.87
C TYR A 58 -17.81 13.92 27.60
N SER A 59 -16.50 13.68 27.60
CA SER A 59 -15.70 13.58 26.38
C SER A 59 -16.16 12.32 25.65
N ASN A 60 -17.11 12.49 24.75
CA ASN A 60 -17.48 11.50 23.73
C ASN A 60 -16.75 11.90 22.44
N ASP A 61 -15.52 11.41 22.28
CA ASP A 61 -14.84 11.41 20.97
C ASP A 61 -15.44 10.29 20.08
N ASN A 62 -16.75 10.35 19.87
CA ASN A 62 -17.40 9.71 18.74
C ASN A 62 -17.46 10.75 17.63
N THR A 63 -16.34 10.96 16.94
CA THR A 63 -16.37 11.62 15.63
C THR A 63 -17.08 10.69 14.66
N THR A 64 -18.41 10.74 14.63
CA THR A 64 -19.21 10.23 13.52
C THR A 64 -18.89 11.12 12.33
N LEU A 65 -18.06 10.61 11.42
CA LEU A 65 -17.81 11.23 10.12
C LEU A 65 -19.17 11.54 9.50
N THR A 66 -19.34 12.77 9.02
CA THR A 66 -20.55 13.17 8.32
C THR A 66 -20.71 12.31 7.06
N GLN A 67 -21.95 12.09 6.59
CA GLN A 67 -22.22 11.34 5.37
C GLN A 67 -21.45 11.88 4.14
N ARG A 68 -21.10 13.17 4.17
CA ARG A 68 -20.24 13.83 3.19
C ARG A 68 -18.77 13.41 3.29
N GLU A 69 -18.26 13.19 4.50
CA GLU A 69 -16.89 12.68 4.70
C GLU A 69 -16.78 11.18 4.39
N TYR A 70 -17.85 10.41 4.54
CA TYR A 70 -17.94 9.04 4.01
C TYR A 70 -17.97 9.03 2.48
N ALA A 71 -18.76 9.90 1.85
CA ALA A 71 -18.79 10.05 0.39
C ALA A 71 -17.46 10.55 -0.21
N ASP A 72 -16.67 11.31 0.55
CA ASP A 72 -15.31 11.72 0.16
C ASP A 72 -14.24 10.63 0.40
N ALA A 73 -14.49 9.69 1.32
CA ALA A 73 -13.58 8.59 1.66
C ALA A 73 -13.82 7.34 0.80
N ASP A 74 -15.06 7.17 0.33
CA ASP A 74 -15.46 6.33 -0.79
C ASP A 74 -15.52 7.20 -2.05
N TYR A 75 -14.36 7.59 -2.58
CA TYR A 75 -14.34 7.83 -4.02
C TYR A 75 -14.64 6.48 -4.67
N PRO A 76 -15.78 6.29 -5.37
CA PRO A 76 -15.84 5.21 -6.33
C PRO A 76 -14.65 5.45 -7.26
N SER A 77 -13.74 4.48 -7.35
CA SER A 77 -12.83 4.46 -8.48
C SER A 77 -13.69 4.63 -9.72
N ASP A 78 -13.30 5.55 -10.62
CA ASP A 78 -14.03 5.88 -11.85
C ASP A 78 -14.44 4.62 -12.68
N GLU A 79 -13.89 3.45 -12.35
CA GLU A 79 -14.21 2.09 -12.83
C GLU A 79 -15.64 1.59 -12.55
N GLU A 80 -16.42 2.13 -11.59
CA GLU A 80 -17.79 1.63 -11.35
C GLU A 80 -18.85 2.14 -12.36
N LEU A 81 -18.47 3.02 -13.29
CA LEU A 81 -19.40 3.62 -14.26
C LEU A 81 -19.13 3.30 -15.73
N GLU A 82 -17.99 2.69 -16.10
CA GLU A 82 -17.62 2.49 -17.52
C GLU A 82 -18.08 1.16 -18.15
N ASP A 83 -18.51 0.16 -17.37
CA ASP A 83 -18.86 -1.17 -17.94
C ASP A 83 -20.35 -1.34 -18.32
N GLY A 84 -21.11 -0.26 -18.50
CA GLY A 84 -22.58 -0.36 -18.55
C GLY A 84 -23.36 0.56 -19.48
N ILE A 85 -22.83 1.07 -20.59
CA ILE A 85 -23.65 1.85 -21.54
C ILE A 85 -23.39 1.43 -22.99
N ASN A 86 -24.03 0.32 -23.38
CA ASN A 86 -24.38 0.02 -24.76
C ASN A 86 -25.87 -0.30 -24.81
N ASN A 87 -26.71 0.70 -24.49
CA ASN A 87 -28.16 0.59 -24.66
C ASN A 87 -28.56 1.40 -25.89
N SER A 88 -29.01 0.67 -26.92
CA SER A 88 -29.88 1.17 -27.99
C SER A 88 -31.08 1.92 -27.37
N PRO A 89 -31.50 3.07 -27.92
CA PRO A 89 -32.65 3.81 -27.40
C PRO A 89 -33.91 2.95 -27.57
N LYS A 90 -34.38 2.36 -26.47
CA LYS A 90 -35.75 1.88 -26.36
C LYS A 90 -36.59 3.07 -25.92
N GLU A 91 -37.52 3.50 -26.77
CA GLU A 91 -38.64 4.34 -26.34
C GLU A 91 -39.41 3.57 -25.26
N ILE A 92 -39.32 4.03 -24.02
CA ILE A 92 -40.15 3.56 -22.92
C ILE A 92 -41.26 4.61 -22.75
N GLU A 93 -42.47 4.29 -23.21
CA GLU A 93 -43.67 5.03 -22.83
C GLU A 93 -44.04 4.65 -21.39
N GLU A 94 -43.56 5.43 -20.42
CA GLU A 94 -43.98 5.27 -19.02
C GLU A 94 -45.17 6.17 -18.70
N THR A 95 -46.32 5.54 -18.43
CA THR A 95 -47.52 6.20 -17.93
C THR A 95 -47.48 6.22 -16.40
N VAL A 96 -47.04 7.34 -15.81
CA VAL A 96 -47.00 7.51 -14.35
C VAL A 96 -48.37 7.94 -13.84
N THR A 97 -49.02 7.09 -13.04
CA THR A 97 -50.30 7.41 -12.39
C THR A 97 -50.03 7.93 -10.98
N LEU A 98 -50.27 9.22 -10.73
CA LEU A 98 -50.03 9.86 -9.43
C LEU A 98 -51.28 9.73 -8.53
N ILE A 99 -51.14 9.04 -7.39
CA ILE A 99 -52.16 8.96 -6.34
C ILE A 99 -51.52 9.41 -5.02
N GLY A 100 -51.68 10.70 -4.67
CA GLY A 100 -51.22 11.23 -3.38
C GLY A 100 -51.06 12.75 -3.34
N LYS A 101 -51.32 13.35 -2.17
CA LYS A 101 -51.03 14.77 -1.90
C LYS A 101 -49.52 14.95 -1.75
N SER A 102 -48.95 15.82 -2.60
CA SER A 102 -47.55 16.25 -2.64
C SER A 102 -46.51 15.13 -2.61
N THR A 103 -46.25 14.52 -3.76
CA THR A 103 -45.10 13.64 -3.99
C THR A 103 -44.19 14.27 -5.02
N ASP A 104 -42.91 14.43 -4.68
CA ASP A 104 -41.86 14.78 -5.64
C ASP A 104 -41.63 13.58 -6.56
N VAL A 105 -41.73 13.80 -7.86
CA VAL A 105 -41.45 12.77 -8.88
C VAL A 105 -40.10 13.09 -9.49
N ILE A 106 -39.13 12.21 -9.31
CA ILE A 106 -37.83 12.29 -9.97
C ILE A 106 -37.91 11.40 -11.21
N ILE A 107 -37.85 12.00 -12.39
CA ILE A 107 -37.77 11.29 -13.67
C ILE A 107 -36.32 11.38 -14.13
N ASP A 108 -35.63 10.23 -14.14
CA ASP A 108 -34.29 10.11 -14.72
C ASP A 108 -34.44 9.93 -16.24
N LYS A 109 -34.01 10.92 -17.02
CA LYS A 109 -34.15 10.87 -18.49
C LYS A 109 -32.97 10.17 -19.19
N GLY A 110 -31.95 9.75 -18.46
CA GLY A 110 -30.67 9.41 -19.07
C GLY A 110 -29.93 10.65 -19.57
N ASP A 111 -28.68 10.47 -20.02
CA ASP A 111 -27.80 11.54 -20.53
C ASP A 111 -27.48 12.68 -19.53
N ASN A 112 -27.42 12.37 -18.24
CA ASN A 112 -27.14 13.32 -17.15
C ASN A 112 -28.21 14.42 -16.97
N GLU A 113 -29.46 14.17 -17.33
CA GLU A 113 -30.56 15.07 -17.00
C GLU A 113 -31.56 14.36 -16.08
N SER A 114 -31.73 14.88 -14.86
CA SER A 114 -32.80 14.48 -13.96
C SER A 114 -33.84 15.60 -13.88
N LEU A 115 -35.11 15.24 -14.11
CA LEU A 115 -36.22 16.18 -14.02
C LEU A 115 -36.93 15.94 -12.69
N ILE A 116 -36.87 16.91 -11.79
CA ILE A 116 -37.67 16.89 -10.56
C ILE A 116 -38.95 17.68 -10.82
N ILE A 117 -40.08 16.98 -10.82
CA ILE A 117 -41.41 17.58 -10.95
C ILE A 117 -41.99 17.75 -9.55
N ASN A 118 -42.08 19.00 -9.10
CA ASN A 118 -42.72 19.35 -7.84
C ASN A 118 -44.18 19.72 -8.12
N VAL A 119 -45.11 18.82 -7.79
CA VAL A 119 -46.54 19.05 -8.02
C VAL A 119 -47.14 19.73 -6.79
N LYS A 120 -47.16 21.06 -6.78
CA LYS A 120 -47.95 21.86 -5.82
C LYS A 120 -49.31 22.16 -6.42
N GLU A 121 -50.36 22.14 -5.60
CA GLU A 121 -51.79 22.01 -5.95
C GLU A 121 -52.36 22.93 -7.06
N LYS A 122 -51.62 23.91 -7.61
CA LYS A 122 -52.04 24.72 -8.77
C LYS A 122 -50.95 25.11 -9.77
N GLU A 123 -49.70 24.66 -9.61
CA GLU A 123 -48.60 25.07 -10.51
C GLU A 123 -47.56 23.96 -10.61
N ILE A 124 -47.30 23.51 -11.84
CA ILE A 124 -46.25 22.53 -12.14
C ILE A 124 -44.95 23.31 -12.34
N VAL A 125 -44.08 23.30 -11.34
CA VAL A 125 -42.73 23.88 -11.47
C VAL A 125 -41.78 22.75 -11.82
N ALA A 126 -41.42 22.66 -13.11
CA ALA A 126 -40.37 21.79 -13.59
C ALA A 126 -39.03 22.50 -13.37
N THR A 127 -38.20 21.98 -12.46
CA THR A 127 -36.82 22.47 -12.31
C THR A 127 -35.93 21.52 -13.09
N ILE A 128 -35.35 22.01 -14.19
CA ILE A 128 -34.28 21.30 -14.88
C ILE A 128 -33.03 21.50 -14.04
N ILE A 129 -32.60 20.44 -13.37
CA ILE A 129 -31.27 20.42 -12.76
C ILE A 129 -30.34 20.08 -13.91
N GLU A 130 -29.73 21.11 -14.51
CA GLU A 130 -28.53 20.88 -15.31
C GLU A 130 -27.50 20.27 -14.36
N HIS A 131 -27.30 18.96 -14.43
CA HIS A 131 -26.13 18.37 -13.81
C HIS A 131 -24.95 19.06 -14.46
N HIS A 132 -24.23 19.86 -13.68
CA HIS A 132 -22.96 20.45 -14.08
C HIS A 132 -22.21 19.40 -14.88
N LYS A 133 -22.03 19.62 -16.19
CA LYS A 133 -21.23 18.75 -17.05
C LYS A 133 -19.98 18.46 -16.26
N LYS A 134 -19.83 17.20 -15.80
CA LYS A 134 -18.64 16.78 -15.07
C LYS A 134 -17.48 17.31 -15.92
N PRO A 135 -16.61 18.17 -15.35
CA PRO A 135 -15.55 18.79 -16.12
C PRO A 135 -14.88 17.67 -16.89
N HIS A 136 -14.87 17.76 -18.23
CA HIS A 136 -14.38 16.69 -19.10
C HIS A 136 -13.14 16.11 -18.46
N GLY A 137 -13.29 14.92 -17.87
CA GLY A 137 -12.24 14.31 -17.09
C GLY A 137 -11.02 14.24 -17.99
N MET A 138 -9.84 14.55 -17.46
CA MET A 138 -8.62 14.23 -18.19
C MET A 138 -8.77 12.78 -18.65
N CYS A 139 -8.82 12.58 -19.96
CA CYS A 139 -8.85 11.26 -20.56
C CYS A 139 -7.80 10.39 -19.85
N TYR A 140 -8.10 9.11 -19.63
CA TYR A 140 -7.24 8.20 -18.86
C TYR A 140 -5.77 8.24 -19.31
N ASP A 141 -5.53 8.46 -20.61
CA ASP A 141 -4.22 8.71 -21.21
C ASP A 141 -3.51 9.96 -20.64
N GLY A 142 -4.24 11.04 -20.41
CA GLY A 142 -3.73 12.24 -19.77
C GLY A 142 -3.24 12.00 -18.34
N ARG A 143 -3.94 11.17 -17.55
CA ARG A 143 -3.50 10.84 -16.18
C ARG A 143 -2.24 9.98 -16.19
N LYS A 144 -2.17 8.96 -17.05
CA LYS A 144 -0.97 8.12 -17.19
C LYS A 144 0.24 8.96 -17.59
N ASN A 145 0.10 9.81 -18.61
CA ASN A 145 1.17 10.68 -19.08
C ASN A 145 1.59 11.69 -18.01
N TYR A 146 0.63 12.22 -17.24
CA TYR A 146 0.92 13.09 -16.10
C TYR A 146 1.76 12.37 -15.03
N ILE A 147 1.37 11.16 -14.62
CA ILE A 147 2.12 10.37 -13.64
C ILE A 147 3.55 10.10 -14.13
N LEU A 148 3.70 9.63 -15.38
CA LEU A 148 5.03 9.38 -15.97
C LEU A 148 5.89 10.64 -16.08
N MET A 149 5.28 11.78 -16.40
CA MET A 149 5.97 13.07 -16.41
C MET A 149 6.44 13.46 -15.00
N VAL A 150 5.59 13.27 -13.98
CA VAL A 150 5.96 13.55 -12.59
C VAL A 150 7.04 12.57 -12.09
N ASP A 151 6.98 11.29 -12.46
CA ASP A 151 8.04 10.32 -12.16
C ASP A 151 9.39 10.75 -12.74
N ALA A 152 9.40 11.17 -14.01
CA ALA A 152 10.60 11.67 -14.65
C ALA A 152 11.14 12.93 -13.95
N LEU A 153 10.24 13.86 -13.58
CA LEU A 153 10.61 15.06 -12.83
C LEU A 153 11.20 14.72 -11.46
N ILE A 154 10.55 13.82 -10.71
CA ILE A 154 11.02 13.38 -9.39
C ILE A 154 12.38 12.70 -9.51
N ALA A 155 12.58 11.86 -10.52
CA ALA A 155 13.87 11.23 -10.75
C ALA A 155 14.97 12.29 -10.98
N ILE A 156 14.72 13.26 -11.86
CA ILE A 156 15.67 14.36 -12.14
C ILE A 156 15.95 15.20 -10.88
N VAL A 157 14.92 15.53 -10.10
CA VAL A 157 15.06 16.34 -8.87
C VAL A 157 15.79 15.57 -7.77
N PHE A 158 15.63 14.25 -7.69
CA PHE A 158 16.30 13.44 -6.68
C PHE A 158 17.78 13.19 -6.98
N ALA A 159 18.23 13.31 -8.23
CA ALA A 159 19.64 13.16 -8.56
C ALA A 159 20.57 14.07 -7.73
N PRO A 160 20.37 15.41 -7.67
CA PRO A 160 21.16 16.26 -6.80
C PRO A 160 20.92 15.98 -5.31
N ILE A 161 19.71 15.59 -4.88
CA ILE A 161 19.44 15.24 -3.48
C ILE A 161 20.32 14.06 -3.05
N VAL A 162 20.34 12.97 -3.82
CA VAL A 162 21.16 11.78 -3.53
C VAL A 162 22.66 12.11 -3.53
N TYR A 163 23.10 13.00 -4.42
CA TYR A 163 24.51 13.45 -4.45
C TYR A 163 24.86 14.30 -3.23
N PHE A 164 24.01 15.27 -2.85
CA PHE A 164 24.29 16.18 -1.75
C PHE A 164 24.14 15.55 -0.36
N THR A 165 23.28 14.54 -0.19
CA THR A 165 23.15 13.83 1.09
C THR A 165 24.45 13.15 1.51
N TYR A 166 25.32 12.75 0.56
CA TYR A 166 26.66 12.21 0.84
C TYR A 166 27.51 13.16 1.69
N TYR A 167 27.39 14.48 1.46
CA TYR A 167 28.19 15.50 2.15
C TYR A 167 27.67 15.86 3.55
N ILE A 168 26.53 15.30 3.97
CA ILE A 168 26.04 15.49 5.34
C ILE A 168 27.06 14.84 6.29
N PRO A 169 27.63 15.60 7.24
CA PRO A 169 28.68 15.10 8.10
C PRO A 169 28.15 13.96 8.99
N ASN A 170 28.90 12.86 9.03
CA ASN A 170 28.67 11.83 10.04
C ASN A 170 29.12 12.40 11.40
N THR A 171 28.29 12.24 12.43
CA THR A 171 28.73 12.56 13.79
C THR A 171 29.49 11.35 14.30
N THR A 172 30.81 11.45 14.31
CA THR A 172 31.63 10.57 15.11
C THR A 172 31.58 11.08 16.54
N PHE A 173 30.93 10.34 17.45
CA PHE A 173 31.20 10.56 18.86
C PHE A 173 32.62 10.05 19.07
N SER A 174 33.62 10.94 19.01
CA SER A 174 34.98 10.59 19.44
C SER A 174 34.86 9.89 20.79
N PRO A 175 35.60 8.80 21.06
CA PRO A 175 35.66 8.28 22.41
C PRO A 175 36.07 9.49 23.23
N PHE A 176 35.35 9.76 24.31
CA PHE A 176 35.80 10.76 25.26
C PHE A 176 37.22 10.32 25.63
N GLU A 177 38.24 10.97 25.06
CA GLU A 177 39.63 10.78 25.46
C GLU A 177 39.65 11.30 26.88
N SER A 178 39.27 10.45 27.83
CA SER A 178 39.48 10.70 29.24
C SER A 178 40.98 10.82 29.35
N GLY A 179 41.47 12.06 29.36
CA GLY A 179 42.86 12.46 29.48
C GLY A 179 43.43 12.09 30.85
N VAL A 180 43.32 10.82 31.24
CA VAL A 180 44.11 10.21 32.30
C VAL A 180 45.43 9.81 31.66
N SER A 181 46.22 10.83 31.34
CA SER A 181 47.65 10.70 31.10
C SER A 181 48.27 10.14 32.38
N GLY A 182 48.59 8.85 32.42
CA GLY A 182 49.31 8.28 33.57
C GLY A 182 49.28 6.78 33.79
N SER A 183 48.43 6.01 33.09
CA SER A 183 48.36 4.56 33.31
C SER A 183 48.75 3.78 32.04
N ASN A 184 49.94 3.16 32.05
CA ASN A 184 50.42 2.19 31.06
C ASN A 184 49.61 0.87 31.05
N SER A 185 48.39 0.86 31.58
CA SER A 185 47.49 -0.27 31.46
C SER A 185 46.95 -0.31 30.04
N ILE A 186 47.47 -1.25 29.25
CA ILE A 186 46.88 -1.67 27.97
C ILE A 186 45.37 -1.80 28.18
N PRO A 187 44.54 -0.99 27.52
CA PRO A 187 43.09 -1.11 27.63
C PRO A 187 42.72 -2.53 27.19
N LYS A 188 42.06 -3.30 28.04
CA LYS A 188 41.51 -4.60 27.64
C LYS A 188 40.49 -4.36 26.53
N GLU A 189 40.87 -4.77 25.32
CA GLU A 189 40.23 -4.45 24.04
C GLU A 189 38.85 -5.12 23.87
N ASP A 190 38.54 -6.11 24.71
CA ASP A 190 37.49 -7.10 24.43
C ASP A 190 36.06 -6.74 24.86
N THR A 191 35.81 -5.63 25.58
CA THR A 191 34.48 -5.43 26.22
C THR A 191 33.58 -4.38 25.59
N ASN A 192 33.96 -3.78 24.45
CA ASN A 192 33.17 -2.68 23.88
C ASN A 192 33.04 -2.70 22.34
N GLU A 193 33.21 -3.84 21.67
CA GLU A 193 32.98 -3.93 20.21
C GLU A 193 31.53 -3.63 19.82
N PHE A 194 30.56 -4.16 20.58
CA PHE A 194 29.14 -3.89 20.34
C PHE A 194 28.79 -2.40 20.46
N TRP A 195 29.34 -1.72 21.49
CA TRP A 195 29.14 -0.28 21.67
C TRP A 195 29.97 0.54 20.68
N LYS A 196 31.15 0.10 20.25
CA LYS A 196 31.93 0.75 19.19
C LYS A 196 31.17 0.79 17.86
N TYR A 197 30.35 -0.21 17.58
CA TYR A 197 29.58 -0.28 16.34
C TYR A 197 28.41 0.73 16.29
N TRP A 198 27.64 0.83 17.37
CA TRP A 198 26.45 1.70 17.42
C TRP A 198 26.73 3.15 17.82
N TYR A 199 27.71 3.38 18.69
CA TYR A 199 27.95 4.70 19.28
C TYR A 199 28.79 5.61 18.38
N TYR A 200 29.53 5.07 17.39
CA TYR A 200 30.55 5.85 16.68
C TYR A 200 30.16 6.41 15.33
N ASN A 201 29.08 5.94 14.68
CA ASN A 201 28.73 6.47 13.35
C ASN A 201 27.23 6.32 13.08
N ILE A 202 26.39 7.20 13.62
CA ILE A 202 25.12 7.46 12.93
C ILE A 202 25.50 8.07 11.58
N ALA A 203 25.35 7.28 10.52
CA ALA A 203 25.61 7.71 9.16
C ALA A 203 24.50 8.67 8.71
N TRP A 204 24.57 9.92 9.16
CA TRP A 204 23.54 10.94 8.91
C TRP A 204 23.28 11.16 7.43
N SER A 205 24.29 11.00 6.58
CA SER A 205 24.13 11.00 5.12
C SER A 205 23.13 9.96 4.64
N LYS A 206 23.29 8.70 5.08
CA LYS A 206 22.36 7.60 4.78
C LYS A 206 20.99 7.80 5.41
N TYR A 207 20.96 8.23 6.67
CA TYR A 207 19.71 8.45 7.40
C TYR A 207 18.88 9.57 6.75
N ALA A 208 19.52 10.68 6.39
CA ALA A 208 18.87 11.79 5.72
C ALA A 208 18.31 11.35 4.35
N LEU A 209 19.10 10.65 3.54
CA LEU A 209 18.62 10.10 2.26
C LEU A 209 17.39 9.20 2.47
N TRP A 210 17.49 8.25 3.40
CA TRP A 210 16.42 7.32 3.77
C TRP A 210 15.12 8.05 4.17
N MET A 211 15.22 9.01 5.08
CA MET A 211 14.06 9.76 5.57
C MET A 211 13.49 10.69 4.50
N ILE A 212 14.31 11.32 3.66
CA ILE A 212 13.84 12.13 2.53
C ILE A 212 13.05 11.24 1.55
N CYS A 213 13.53 10.03 1.23
CA CYS A 213 12.80 9.09 0.40
C CYS A 213 11.44 8.70 1.00
N ILE A 214 11.38 8.38 2.31
CA ILE A 214 10.10 8.07 2.97
C ILE A 214 9.13 9.27 2.90
N VAL A 215 9.59 10.47 3.26
CA VAL A 215 8.75 11.69 3.31
C VAL A 215 8.23 12.05 1.93
N CYS A 216 9.12 12.14 0.94
CA CYS A 216 8.75 12.48 -0.43
C CYS A 216 7.95 11.37 -1.09
N GLY A 217 8.27 10.09 -0.84
CA GLY A 217 7.51 8.95 -1.37
C GLY A 217 6.10 8.90 -0.83
N PHE A 218 5.91 9.14 0.47
CA PHE A 218 4.57 9.24 1.07
C PHE A 218 3.77 10.38 0.45
N ALA A 219 4.38 11.58 0.36
CA ALA A 219 3.77 12.76 -0.23
C ALA A 219 3.42 12.57 -1.70
N TYR A 220 4.32 11.93 -2.45
CA TYR A 220 4.12 11.57 -3.85
C TYR A 220 2.88 10.69 -4.01
N VAL A 221 2.80 9.58 -3.27
CA VAL A 221 1.65 8.67 -3.35
C VAL A 221 0.37 9.38 -2.93
N SER A 222 0.40 10.16 -1.85
CA SER A 222 -0.80 10.88 -1.39
C SER A 222 -1.29 11.91 -2.42
N MET A 223 -0.41 12.73 -2.98
CA MET A 223 -0.81 13.83 -3.88
C MET A 223 -1.02 13.38 -5.33
N ILE A 224 -0.14 12.53 -5.84
CA ILE A 224 -0.06 12.23 -7.27
C ILE A 224 -0.87 10.99 -7.61
N THR A 225 -0.64 9.89 -6.89
CA THR A 225 -1.34 8.64 -7.20
C THR A 225 -2.76 8.63 -6.63
N GLU A 226 -2.93 9.13 -5.40
CA GLU A 226 -4.21 9.17 -4.68
C GLU A 226 -4.99 10.50 -4.80
N LYS A 227 -4.43 11.54 -5.44
CA LYS A 227 -5.07 12.86 -5.65
C LYS A 227 -5.57 13.56 -4.37
N ARG A 228 -4.93 13.31 -3.22
CA ARG A 228 -5.32 13.96 -1.97
C ARG A 228 -4.94 15.43 -2.00
N SER A 229 -5.67 16.26 -1.27
CA SER A 229 -5.41 17.69 -1.15
C SER A 229 -4.23 18.02 -0.22
N VAL A 230 -3.89 17.10 0.69
CA VAL A 230 -2.83 17.28 1.70
C VAL A 230 -1.83 16.14 1.57
N PRO A 231 -0.52 16.43 1.42
CA PRO A 231 0.49 15.42 1.12
C PRO A 231 0.74 14.40 2.24
N PHE A 232 0.40 14.75 3.48
CA PHE A 232 0.65 13.90 4.65
C PHE A 232 -0.63 13.33 5.25
N HIS A 233 -1.74 13.36 4.51
CA HIS A 233 -2.98 12.68 4.90
C HIS A 233 -2.98 11.25 4.38
N CYS A 234 -3.25 10.29 5.27
CA CYS A 234 -3.62 8.93 4.89
C CYS A 234 -5.08 8.88 4.35
N ARG A 235 -5.56 7.67 4.01
CA ARG A 235 -6.95 7.42 3.57
C ARG A 235 -8.00 8.07 4.48
N TYR A 236 -7.76 8.08 5.79
CA TYR A 236 -8.70 8.60 6.79
C TYR A 236 -8.49 10.10 7.10
N LYS A 237 -7.83 10.86 6.21
CA LYS A 237 -7.53 12.30 6.39
C LYS A 237 -6.81 12.61 7.72
N ARG A 238 -5.97 11.70 8.19
CA ARG A 238 -5.18 11.84 9.44
C ARG A 238 -3.67 11.82 9.14
N HIS A 239 -2.90 12.54 9.97
CA HIS A 239 -1.43 12.56 9.90
C HIS A 239 -0.75 11.46 10.72
N ARG A 240 -1.50 10.78 11.60
CA ARG A 240 -0.96 9.78 12.54
C ARG A 240 -0.08 8.76 11.85
N ASP A 241 -0.54 8.20 10.74
CA ASP A 241 0.15 7.07 10.09
C ASP A 241 1.43 7.53 9.37
N PHE A 242 1.50 8.79 8.94
CA PHE A 242 2.74 9.39 8.44
C PHE A 242 3.80 9.45 9.56
N PHE A 243 3.45 9.95 10.74
CA PHE A 243 4.39 9.98 11.87
C PHE A 243 4.77 8.58 12.37
N GLN A 244 3.83 7.62 12.35
CA GLN A 244 4.13 6.22 12.65
C GLN A 244 5.11 5.63 11.62
N LEU A 245 4.95 5.95 10.33
CA LEU A 245 5.89 5.54 9.30
C LEU A 245 7.28 6.14 9.51
N LEU A 246 7.38 7.41 9.91
CA LEU A 246 8.69 8.01 10.22
C LEU A 246 9.36 7.31 11.40
N PHE A 247 8.60 7.04 12.47
CA PHE A 247 9.11 6.31 13.63
C PHE A 247 9.58 4.90 13.28
N VAL A 248 8.74 4.14 12.56
CA VAL A 248 9.08 2.79 12.07
C VAL A 248 10.26 2.84 11.09
N GLY A 249 10.32 3.86 10.24
CA GLY A 249 11.44 4.12 9.33
C GLY A 249 12.75 4.35 10.07
N THR A 250 12.74 5.08 11.18
CA THR A 250 13.91 5.23 12.06
C THR A 250 14.31 3.90 12.68
N ILE A 251 13.35 3.08 13.11
CA ILE A 251 13.63 1.73 13.64
C ILE A 251 14.23 0.83 12.56
N TRP A 252 13.69 0.82 11.34
CA TRP A 252 14.24 0.07 10.22
C TRP A 252 15.68 0.48 9.89
N PHE A 253 15.96 1.79 9.91
CA PHE A 253 17.31 2.32 9.77
C PHE A 253 18.23 1.81 10.88
N ALA A 254 17.80 1.92 12.14
CA ALA A 254 18.58 1.48 13.28
C ALA A 254 18.90 -0.01 13.18
N ILE A 255 17.91 -0.89 13.05
CA ILE A 255 18.06 -2.36 13.07
C ILE A 255 19.01 -2.91 11.97
N GLY A 256 19.33 -2.10 10.96
CA GLY A 256 20.47 -2.39 10.09
C GLY A 256 20.16 -2.46 8.61
N GLY A 257 18.89 -2.32 8.18
CA GLY A 257 18.54 -2.42 6.76
C GLY A 257 19.19 -1.28 5.95
N PRO A 258 18.61 -0.08 5.96
CA PRO A 258 19.18 1.07 5.25
C PRO A 258 20.55 1.52 5.75
N SER A 259 20.84 1.42 7.05
CA SER A 259 22.11 1.89 7.61
C SER A 259 23.31 1.09 7.14
N ARG A 260 23.15 -0.21 6.86
CA ARG A 260 24.20 -1.07 6.30
C ARG A 260 24.19 -1.07 4.78
N ALA A 261 23.02 -1.17 4.16
CA ALA A 261 22.92 -1.35 2.70
C ALA A 261 23.23 -0.08 1.91
N LEU A 262 22.74 1.10 2.35
CA LEU A 262 23.06 2.37 1.67
C LEU A 262 24.55 2.66 1.76
N LEU A 263 25.13 3.21 0.69
CA LEU A 263 26.54 3.55 0.64
C LEU A 263 26.78 4.99 1.07
N GLY A 264 27.87 5.21 1.80
CA GLY A 264 28.35 6.50 2.24
C GLY A 264 29.86 6.49 2.44
N LYS A 265 30.38 7.64 2.88
CA LYS A 265 31.81 7.93 2.98
C LYS A 265 32.64 6.92 3.79
N ASN A 266 32.04 6.28 4.79
CA ASN A 266 32.73 5.38 5.72
C ASN A 266 32.55 3.89 5.38
N ASP A 267 31.88 3.55 4.27
CA ASP A 267 31.65 2.16 3.90
C ASP A 267 32.79 1.59 3.05
N VAL A 268 32.96 0.27 3.14
CA VAL A 268 33.94 -0.51 2.37
C VAL A 268 33.21 -1.74 1.82
N ILE A 269 33.16 -1.92 0.50
CA ILE A 269 32.54 -3.14 -0.08
C ILE A 269 33.45 -4.34 0.20
N ILE A 270 32.86 -5.33 0.87
CA ILE A 270 33.43 -6.67 0.99
C ILE A 270 32.94 -7.47 -0.22
N GLY A 271 33.84 -7.90 -1.11
CA GLY A 271 33.53 -8.89 -2.15
C GLY A 271 33.51 -8.43 -3.63
N LEU A 272 33.90 -7.20 -3.94
CA LEU A 272 34.24 -6.82 -5.32
C LEU A 272 35.77 -6.82 -5.45
N ASP A 273 36.32 -7.96 -5.89
CA ASP A 273 37.75 -8.29 -6.06
C ASP A 273 38.74 -7.33 -5.36
N ASP A 274 39.39 -7.84 -4.32
CA ASP A 274 40.54 -7.25 -3.61
C ASP A 274 41.61 -6.61 -4.51
N HIS A 275 41.63 -6.94 -5.80
CA HIS A 275 42.55 -6.36 -6.77
C HIS A 275 42.19 -4.93 -7.22
N ILE A 276 40.96 -4.45 -7.01
CA ILE A 276 40.55 -3.07 -7.31
C ILE A 276 40.55 -2.20 -6.04
N THR A 277 40.19 -2.77 -4.88
CA THR A 277 40.00 -2.05 -3.61
C THR A 277 41.21 -2.00 -2.69
N LYS A 278 42.31 -2.72 -2.99
CA LYS A 278 43.55 -2.69 -2.18
C LYS A 278 44.23 -1.32 -2.02
N ASN A 279 43.77 -0.28 -2.74
CA ASN A 279 44.35 1.06 -2.68
C ASN A 279 43.43 2.16 -2.12
N THR A 280 42.20 1.87 -1.68
CA THR A 280 41.30 2.90 -1.13
C THR A 280 41.13 2.76 0.38
N THR A 281 42.13 3.22 1.12
CA THR A 281 42.01 3.59 2.55
C THR A 281 40.99 4.71 2.82
N HIS A 282 40.30 5.21 1.79
CA HIS A 282 39.50 6.43 1.81
C HIS A 282 37.97 6.22 1.68
N GLY A 283 37.47 4.97 1.68
CA GLY A 283 36.04 4.68 1.52
C GLY A 283 35.51 5.02 0.12
N PHE A 284 34.18 4.99 -0.06
CA PHE A 284 33.55 5.36 -1.34
C PHE A 284 33.65 6.85 -1.62
N SER A 285 33.96 7.18 -2.87
CA SER A 285 33.82 8.54 -3.41
C SER A 285 32.35 8.99 -3.40
N ALA A 286 32.13 10.30 -3.53
CA ALA A 286 30.79 10.86 -3.64
C ALA A 286 30.08 10.35 -4.91
N GLU A 287 30.84 10.22 -6.00
CA GLU A 287 30.38 9.76 -7.31
C GLU A 287 29.91 8.30 -7.28
N GLU A 288 30.68 7.42 -6.65
CA GLU A 288 30.31 6.01 -6.51
C GLU A 288 29.09 5.86 -5.60
N SER A 289 29.09 6.53 -4.44
CA SER A 289 27.96 6.49 -3.51
C SER A 289 26.68 7.00 -4.19
N PHE A 290 26.78 8.09 -4.97
CA PHE A 290 25.68 8.59 -5.78
C PHE A 290 25.20 7.55 -6.78
N PHE A 291 26.09 6.94 -7.57
CA PHE A 291 25.71 5.98 -8.60
C PHE A 291 24.93 4.80 -7.99
N TYR A 292 25.46 4.19 -6.94
CA TYR A 292 24.83 3.05 -6.29
C TYR A 292 23.54 3.41 -5.55
N ASN A 293 23.51 4.52 -4.80
CA ASN A 293 22.28 4.90 -4.10
C ASN A 293 21.20 5.38 -5.07
N TYR A 294 21.57 6.05 -6.17
CA TYR A 294 20.59 6.54 -7.14
C TYR A 294 20.01 5.39 -7.97
N PHE A 295 20.85 4.62 -8.67
CA PHE A 295 20.39 3.54 -9.55
C PHE A 295 20.04 2.25 -8.80
N GLY A 296 20.78 1.94 -7.74
CA GLY A 296 20.59 0.72 -6.95
C GLY A 296 19.49 0.85 -5.90
N PHE A 297 19.24 2.04 -5.33
CA PHE A 297 18.22 2.20 -4.28
C PHE A 297 17.05 3.09 -4.72
N PHE A 298 17.31 4.33 -5.13
CA PHE A 298 16.26 5.32 -5.37
C PHE A 298 15.37 4.97 -6.58
N ILE A 299 15.94 4.53 -7.70
CA ILE A 299 15.13 4.11 -8.86
C ILE A 299 14.22 2.90 -8.51
N PRO A 300 14.72 1.81 -7.91
CA PRO A 300 13.87 0.74 -7.42
C PRO A 300 12.84 1.19 -6.37
N PHE A 301 13.19 2.15 -5.51
CA PHE A 301 12.26 2.77 -4.57
C PHE A 301 11.11 3.49 -5.30
N LEU A 302 11.42 4.32 -6.29
CA LEU A 302 10.41 5.01 -7.10
C LEU A 302 9.50 4.01 -7.83
N LEU A 303 10.06 2.94 -8.40
CA LEU A 303 9.27 1.85 -8.99
C LEU A 303 8.39 1.14 -7.96
N GLY A 304 8.91 0.92 -6.75
CA GLY A 304 8.17 0.35 -5.64
C GLY A 304 6.99 1.21 -5.18
N LEU A 305 7.00 2.52 -5.42
CA LEU A 305 5.86 3.41 -5.14
C LEU A 305 4.66 3.23 -6.08
N HIS A 306 4.81 2.37 -7.11
CA HIS A 306 3.80 2.06 -8.10
C HIS A 306 3.32 0.60 -8.03
N PHE A 307 3.56 -0.10 -6.93
CA PHE A 307 3.17 -1.49 -6.75
C PHE A 307 1.68 -1.72 -6.99
N THR A 308 0.80 -0.84 -6.51
CA THR A 308 -0.65 -1.00 -6.75
C THR A 308 -1.08 -0.73 -8.18
N TYR A 309 -0.27 -0.01 -8.96
CA TYR A 309 -0.52 0.10 -10.39
C TYR A 309 -0.26 -1.22 -11.12
N LEU A 310 0.52 -2.13 -10.54
CA LEU A 310 0.67 -3.49 -11.08
C LEU A 310 -0.65 -4.26 -11.01
N ASP A 311 -1.56 -3.95 -10.09
CA ASP A 311 -2.91 -4.55 -10.04
C ASP A 311 -3.75 -4.17 -11.27
N ARG A 312 -3.39 -3.09 -11.98
CA ARG A 312 -4.05 -2.72 -13.25
C ARG A 312 -3.54 -3.53 -14.43
N ASN A 313 -2.42 -4.22 -14.29
CA ASN A 313 -1.96 -5.13 -15.31
C ASN A 313 -2.84 -6.39 -15.27
N LEU A 314 -3.72 -6.55 -16.27
CA LEU A 314 -4.67 -7.67 -16.35
C LEU A 314 -4.01 -9.04 -16.17
N PHE A 315 -2.77 -9.20 -16.67
CA PHE A 315 -2.01 -10.42 -16.49
C PHE A 315 -1.61 -10.65 -15.02
N LEU A 316 -1.03 -9.64 -14.37
CA LEU A 316 -0.60 -9.74 -12.97
C LEU A 316 -1.81 -9.85 -12.03
N ARG A 317 -2.92 -9.17 -12.33
CA ARG A 317 -4.18 -9.30 -11.60
C ARG A 317 -4.73 -10.72 -11.69
N SER A 318 -4.90 -11.25 -12.91
CA SER A 318 -5.34 -12.65 -13.13
C SER A 318 -4.44 -13.63 -12.39
N ALA A 319 -3.12 -13.46 -12.49
CA ALA A 319 -2.17 -14.33 -11.83
C ALA A 319 -2.20 -14.21 -10.29
N GLY A 320 -2.30 -12.99 -9.76
CA GLY A 320 -2.36 -12.71 -8.34
C GLY A 320 -3.62 -13.26 -7.68
N ASP A 321 -4.79 -13.05 -8.31
CA ASP A 321 -6.09 -13.57 -7.84
C ASP A 321 -6.07 -15.11 -7.76
N LYS A 322 -5.49 -15.76 -8.78
CA LYS A 322 -5.29 -17.22 -8.79
C LYS A 322 -4.30 -17.65 -7.72
N PHE A 323 -3.16 -16.97 -7.58
CA PHE A 323 -2.12 -17.34 -6.62
C PHE A 323 -2.64 -17.31 -5.18
N GLY A 324 -3.43 -16.29 -4.82
CA GLY A 324 -4.06 -16.16 -3.50
C GLY A 324 -5.17 -17.18 -3.22
N THR A 325 -5.69 -17.86 -4.24
CA THR A 325 -6.85 -18.76 -4.12
C THR A 325 -6.50 -20.16 -4.63
N PRO A 326 -6.08 -21.10 -3.75
CA PRO A 326 -5.60 -22.43 -4.16
C PRO A 326 -6.55 -23.23 -5.07
N SER A 327 -7.87 -23.05 -4.94
CA SER A 327 -8.86 -23.70 -5.82
C SER A 327 -8.76 -23.24 -7.28
N LEU A 328 -8.23 -22.04 -7.53
CA LEU A 328 -8.03 -21.46 -8.85
C LEU A 328 -6.69 -21.82 -9.49
N TRP A 329 -5.76 -22.48 -8.78
CA TRP A 329 -4.44 -22.84 -9.34
C TRP A 329 -4.53 -23.75 -10.58
N ARG A 330 -5.60 -24.54 -10.71
CA ARG A 330 -5.84 -25.37 -11.90
C ARG A 330 -6.26 -24.56 -13.13
N THR A 331 -6.59 -23.28 -12.95
CA THR A 331 -7.06 -22.37 -14.01
C THR A 331 -5.94 -21.52 -14.62
N PHE A 332 -4.68 -21.75 -14.22
CA PHE A 332 -3.54 -21.08 -14.83
C PHE A 332 -3.39 -21.48 -16.30
N LYS A 333 -3.32 -20.49 -17.18
CA LYS A 333 -3.04 -20.71 -18.60
C LYS A 333 -1.54 -21.03 -18.75
N PRO A 334 -1.12 -21.87 -19.73
CA PRO A 334 0.30 -22.16 -19.94
C PRO A 334 1.17 -20.90 -20.12
N LEU A 335 0.65 -19.87 -20.80
CA LEU A 335 1.32 -18.58 -20.96
C LEU A 335 1.52 -17.83 -19.63
N GLU A 336 0.55 -17.92 -18.72
CA GLU A 336 0.69 -17.35 -17.37
C GLU A 336 1.80 -18.02 -16.59
N ILE A 337 1.90 -19.35 -16.66
CA ILE A 337 2.96 -20.11 -15.99
C ILE A 337 4.33 -19.78 -16.57
N ILE A 338 4.45 -19.73 -17.90
CA ILE A 338 5.72 -19.40 -18.58
C ILE A 338 6.21 -18.00 -18.17
N ALA A 339 5.31 -17.02 -18.06
CA ALA A 339 5.66 -15.67 -17.65
C ALA A 339 5.89 -15.53 -16.13
N LEU A 340 5.20 -16.29 -15.28
CA LEU A 340 5.42 -16.30 -13.82
C LEU A 340 6.70 -17.03 -13.41
N CYS A 341 7.09 -18.07 -14.13
CA CYS A 341 8.28 -18.87 -13.84
C CYS A 341 9.56 -18.03 -13.63
N PRO A 342 9.96 -17.13 -14.56
CA PRO A 342 11.16 -16.31 -14.36
C PRO A 342 11.01 -15.33 -13.17
N ILE A 343 9.81 -14.80 -12.91
CA ILE A 343 9.55 -13.90 -11.78
C ILE A 343 9.74 -14.66 -10.45
N ILE A 344 9.15 -15.85 -10.34
CA ILE A 344 9.27 -16.70 -9.15
C ILE A 344 10.72 -17.15 -8.96
N LEU A 345 11.39 -17.60 -10.03
CA LEU A 345 12.80 -17.98 -9.96
C LEU A 345 13.69 -16.82 -9.54
N PHE A 346 13.43 -15.61 -10.03
CA PHE A 346 14.14 -14.41 -9.62
C PHE A 346 13.92 -14.12 -8.12
N ILE A 347 12.68 -14.13 -7.64
CA ILE A 347 12.37 -13.92 -6.22
C ILE A 347 13.05 -14.99 -5.33
N LEU A 348 12.98 -16.26 -5.73
CA LEU A 348 13.62 -17.35 -4.99
C LEU A 348 15.16 -17.23 -4.98
N THR A 349 15.75 -16.81 -6.09
CA THR A 349 17.20 -16.57 -6.18
C THR A 349 17.60 -15.41 -5.25
N MET A 350 16.85 -14.32 -5.27
CA MET A 350 17.06 -13.18 -4.38
C MET A 350 16.92 -13.59 -2.89
N ALA A 351 15.92 -14.38 -2.56
CA ALA A 351 15.74 -14.91 -1.20
C ALA A 351 16.90 -15.81 -0.78
N ALA A 352 17.34 -16.73 -1.66
CA ALA A 352 18.45 -17.63 -1.39
C ALA A 352 19.77 -16.88 -1.16
N ILE A 353 20.05 -15.84 -1.97
CA ILE A 353 21.23 -14.98 -1.80
C ILE A 353 21.18 -14.27 -0.45
N HIS A 354 20.05 -13.68 -0.06
CA HIS A 354 19.95 -13.00 1.23
C HIS A 354 20.05 -13.98 2.40
N ILE A 355 19.47 -15.17 2.31
CA ILE A 355 19.63 -16.22 3.33
C ILE A 355 21.11 -16.62 3.46
N TYR A 356 21.80 -16.81 2.34
CA TYR A 356 23.23 -17.10 2.32
C TYR A 356 24.04 -16.01 3.02
N LEU A 357 23.80 -14.73 2.69
CA LEU A 357 24.48 -13.59 3.33
C LEU A 357 24.16 -13.48 4.84
N ILE A 358 22.92 -13.76 5.24
CA ILE A 358 22.51 -13.80 6.65
C ILE A 358 23.28 -14.88 7.43
N ILE A 359 23.51 -16.03 6.81
CA ILE A 359 24.27 -17.15 7.40
C ILE A 359 25.76 -16.81 7.47
N GLU A 360 26.33 -16.28 6.39
CA GLU A 360 27.74 -15.91 6.28
C GLU A 360 28.14 -14.83 7.29
N ASP A 361 27.31 -13.80 7.48
CA ASP A 361 27.53 -12.74 8.47
C ASP A 361 27.17 -13.16 9.92
N HIS A 362 26.79 -14.43 10.16
CA HIS A 362 26.31 -14.93 11.45
C HIS A 362 25.12 -14.13 12.04
N LEU A 363 24.31 -13.49 11.19
CA LEU A 363 23.16 -12.69 11.61
C LEU A 363 21.90 -13.52 11.86
N TRP A 364 21.89 -14.77 11.42
CA TRP A 364 20.71 -15.64 11.47
C TRP A 364 20.18 -15.84 12.89
N GLU A 365 21.04 -15.85 13.91
CA GLU A 365 20.63 -15.98 15.32
C GLU A 365 19.82 -14.76 15.77
N TYR A 366 20.31 -13.56 15.46
CA TYR A 366 19.63 -12.31 15.81
C TYR A 366 18.29 -12.19 15.10
N PHE A 367 18.23 -12.52 13.81
CA PHE A 367 16.97 -12.53 13.08
C PHE A 367 16.02 -13.61 13.61
N ALA A 368 16.49 -14.82 13.89
CA ALA A 368 15.67 -15.89 14.45
C ALA A 368 15.05 -15.48 15.79
N ILE A 369 15.82 -14.84 16.68
CA ILE A 369 15.33 -14.33 17.96
C ILE A 369 14.32 -13.19 17.73
N ALA A 370 14.65 -12.20 16.90
CA ALA A 370 13.81 -11.03 16.67
C ALA A 370 12.46 -11.39 16.03
N TYR A 371 12.48 -12.14 14.92
CA TYR A 371 11.25 -12.61 14.26
C TYR A 371 10.52 -13.65 15.12
N GLY A 372 11.25 -14.53 15.81
CA GLY A 372 10.67 -15.50 16.74
C GLY A 372 9.87 -14.81 17.84
N LEU A 373 10.43 -13.78 18.48
CA LEU A 373 9.76 -12.97 19.49
C LEU A 373 8.56 -12.20 18.90
N PHE A 374 8.73 -11.59 17.72
CA PHE A 374 7.67 -10.87 17.02
C PHE A 374 6.46 -11.77 16.73
N PHE A 375 6.69 -12.94 16.11
CA PHE A 375 5.61 -13.89 15.82
C PHE A 375 5.02 -14.51 17.09
N PHE A 376 5.84 -14.80 18.11
CA PHE A 376 5.35 -15.27 19.40
C PHE A 376 4.38 -14.27 20.05
N ILE A 377 4.74 -12.98 20.08
CA ILE A 377 3.86 -11.92 20.59
C ILE A 377 2.60 -11.81 19.71
N MET A 378 2.75 -11.76 18.39
CA MET A 378 1.61 -11.63 17.48
C MET A 378 0.62 -12.80 17.64
N ILE A 379 1.11 -14.04 17.69
CA ILE A 379 0.30 -15.24 17.89
C ILE A 379 -0.32 -15.24 19.29
N GLY A 380 0.46 -14.93 20.32
CA GLY A 380 0.00 -14.89 21.71
C GLY A 380 -1.12 -13.86 21.93
N VAL A 381 -0.93 -12.64 21.44
CA VAL A 381 -1.96 -11.58 21.47
C VAL A 381 -3.18 -12.01 20.66
N SER A 382 -2.99 -12.46 19.41
CA SER A 382 -4.09 -12.92 18.56
C SER A 382 -4.91 -14.03 19.22
N TRP A 383 -4.24 -14.97 19.89
CA TRP A 383 -4.91 -16.05 20.61
C TRP A 383 -5.69 -15.54 21.83
N LEU A 384 -5.15 -14.58 22.58
CA LEU A 384 -5.79 -13.99 23.75
C LEU A 384 -7.08 -13.22 23.38
N ILE A 385 -7.09 -12.52 22.25
CA ILE A 385 -8.21 -11.65 21.84
C ILE A 385 -9.07 -12.22 20.71
N ARG A 386 -8.84 -13.47 20.28
CA ARG A 386 -9.55 -14.10 19.15
C ARG A 386 -11.07 -14.15 19.27
N SER A 387 -11.62 -14.06 20.49
CA SER A 387 -13.06 -14.06 20.73
C SER A 387 -13.75 -12.77 20.30
N THR A 388 -13.00 -11.67 20.15
CA THR A 388 -13.56 -10.34 19.88
C THR A 388 -12.88 -9.62 18.71
N TYR A 389 -11.70 -10.10 18.28
CA TYR A 389 -10.94 -9.50 17.21
C TYR A 389 -10.43 -10.54 16.20
N TYR A 390 -10.28 -10.12 14.95
CA TYR A 390 -9.57 -10.87 13.93
C TYR A 390 -8.30 -10.13 13.50
N LEU A 391 -7.26 -10.91 13.21
CA LEU A 391 -6.01 -10.40 12.65
C LEU A 391 -6.20 -10.11 11.15
N HIS A 392 -5.86 -8.90 10.73
CA HIS A 392 -5.81 -8.46 9.34
C HIS A 392 -4.48 -7.76 9.08
N ILE A 393 -3.65 -8.35 8.23
CA ILE A 393 -2.35 -7.80 7.86
C ILE A 393 -2.40 -7.47 6.37
N HIS A 394 -2.14 -6.22 6.05
CA HIS A 394 -1.95 -5.82 4.65
C HIS A 394 -0.57 -6.27 4.17
N HIS A 395 -0.48 -6.70 2.90
CA HIS A 395 0.76 -7.25 2.33
C HIS A 395 1.94 -6.26 2.38
N TYR A 396 1.73 -4.95 2.31
CA TYR A 396 2.80 -3.95 2.45
C TYR A 396 3.54 -4.03 3.80
N PHE A 397 2.87 -4.54 4.84
CA PHE A 397 3.49 -4.79 6.14
C PHE A 397 4.54 -5.91 6.05
N MET A 398 4.30 -6.93 5.21
CA MET A 398 5.29 -7.99 4.96
C MET A 398 6.54 -7.41 4.28
N PHE A 399 6.38 -6.51 3.32
CA PHE A 399 7.51 -5.82 2.67
C PHE A 399 8.28 -4.94 3.67
N GLY A 400 7.58 -4.23 4.56
CA GLY A 400 8.22 -3.49 5.66
C GLY A 400 9.02 -4.42 6.59
N CYS A 401 8.49 -5.61 6.88
CA CYS A 401 9.21 -6.63 7.65
C CYS A 401 10.43 -7.18 6.92
N MET A 402 10.54 -7.07 5.59
CA MET A 402 11.70 -7.52 4.83
C MET A 402 12.84 -6.50 4.78
N ILE A 403 12.60 -5.23 5.11
CA ILE A 403 13.62 -4.17 5.05
C ILE A 403 14.89 -4.51 5.84
N PRO A 404 14.84 -4.99 7.10
CA PRO A 404 16.03 -5.38 7.84
C PRO A 404 16.85 -6.50 7.19
N LEU A 405 16.19 -7.39 6.42
CA LEU A 405 16.84 -8.52 5.73
C LEU A 405 17.63 -8.08 4.51
N THR A 406 17.50 -6.82 4.09
CA THR A 406 18.26 -6.25 2.95
C THR A 406 19.52 -5.52 3.37
N GLY A 407 19.93 -5.60 4.64
CA GLY A 407 21.06 -4.88 5.24
C GLY A 407 22.46 -5.31 4.83
N PHE A 408 22.68 -5.68 3.57
CA PHE A 408 23.99 -6.09 3.04
C PHE A 408 24.51 -5.08 2.01
N GLN A 409 25.83 -4.92 1.95
CA GLN A 409 26.50 -3.99 1.04
C GLN A 409 26.70 -4.61 -0.36
N THR A 410 25.59 -5.06 -0.95
CA THR A 410 25.57 -5.57 -2.33
C THR A 410 24.56 -4.79 -3.17
N ILE A 411 24.81 -4.71 -4.48
CA ILE A 411 23.89 -4.04 -5.41
C ILE A 411 22.50 -4.69 -5.37
N LEU A 412 22.43 -6.02 -5.25
CA LEU A 412 21.18 -6.77 -5.16
C LEU A 412 20.38 -6.41 -3.90
N SER A 413 21.07 -6.24 -2.78
CA SER A 413 20.46 -5.82 -1.52
C SER A 413 20.00 -4.36 -1.56
N LEU A 414 20.73 -3.47 -2.22
CA LEU A 414 20.28 -2.09 -2.49
C LEU A 414 19.00 -2.06 -3.33
N ILE A 415 18.94 -2.85 -4.42
CA ILE A 415 17.75 -2.96 -5.29
C ILE A 415 16.56 -3.48 -4.50
N SER A 416 16.80 -4.53 -3.69
CA SER A 416 15.77 -5.11 -2.82
C SER A 416 15.29 -4.10 -1.79
N LEU A 417 16.21 -3.40 -1.12
CA LEU A 417 15.89 -2.36 -0.15
C LEU A 417 15.04 -1.28 -0.78
N GLY A 418 15.43 -0.77 -1.95
CA GLY A 418 14.67 0.25 -2.67
C GLY A 418 13.25 -0.23 -2.96
N ALA A 419 13.11 -1.38 -3.64
CA ALA A 419 11.82 -1.94 -4.02
C ALA A 419 10.90 -2.20 -2.81
N VAL A 420 11.37 -2.93 -1.79
CA VAL A 420 10.53 -3.28 -0.62
C VAL A 420 10.16 -2.05 0.20
N SER A 421 11.04 -1.04 0.27
CA SER A 421 10.76 0.21 0.96
C SER A 421 9.74 1.06 0.21
N GLY A 422 9.84 1.12 -1.13
CA GLY A 422 8.85 1.79 -1.97
C GLY A 422 7.46 1.18 -1.78
N ILE A 423 7.36 -0.16 -1.85
CA ILE A 423 6.08 -0.88 -1.66
C ILE A 423 5.51 -0.62 -0.26
N ALA A 424 6.36 -0.64 0.78
CA ALA A 424 5.93 -0.36 2.14
C ALA A 424 5.42 1.09 2.31
N VAL A 425 6.13 2.07 1.76
CA VAL A 425 5.75 3.50 1.82
C VAL A 425 4.46 3.76 1.05
N GLU A 426 4.32 3.21 -0.16
CA GLU A 426 3.08 3.29 -0.94
C GLU A 426 1.93 2.68 -0.16
N GLY A 427 2.12 1.49 0.40
CA GLY A 427 1.05 0.82 1.08
C GLY A 427 0.56 1.55 2.33
N VAL A 428 1.49 2.09 3.12
CA VAL A 428 1.13 2.91 4.28
C VAL A 428 0.44 4.21 3.86
N SER A 429 0.93 4.87 2.80
CA SER A 429 0.31 6.08 2.27
C SER A 429 -1.11 5.80 1.77
N ARG A 430 -1.30 4.75 0.97
CA ARG A 430 -2.59 4.41 0.36
C ARG A 430 -3.59 3.87 1.36
N TRP A 431 -3.21 2.89 2.19
CA TRP A 431 -4.16 2.15 3.04
C TRP A 431 -4.08 2.44 4.53
N SER A 432 -3.22 3.38 4.97
CA SER A 432 -2.99 3.68 6.40
C SER A 432 -2.34 2.53 7.18
N MET A 433 -1.61 2.83 8.26
CA MET A 433 -1.19 1.84 9.26
C MET A 433 -2.39 1.47 10.16
N GLY A 434 -3.39 0.83 9.56
CA GLY A 434 -4.57 0.33 10.27
C GLY A 434 -4.18 -0.56 11.46
N PHE A 435 -5.11 -0.73 12.40
CA PHE A 435 -4.90 -1.66 13.51
C PHE A 435 -4.70 -3.08 12.96
N LEU A 436 -3.76 -3.84 13.53
CA LEU A 436 -3.57 -5.26 13.14
C LEU A 436 -4.78 -6.12 13.52
N TRP A 437 -5.48 -5.75 14.58
CA TRP A 437 -6.64 -6.46 15.10
C TRP A 437 -7.89 -5.59 14.98
N TYR A 438 -8.87 -6.08 14.22
CA TYR A 438 -10.16 -5.43 14.03
C TYR A 438 -11.23 -6.12 14.85
N ARG A 439 -12.13 -5.34 15.47
CA ARG A 439 -13.25 -5.87 16.24
C ARG A 439 -14.27 -6.50 15.29
N GLY A 440 -14.70 -7.72 15.59
CA GLY A 440 -15.76 -8.40 14.85
C GLY A 440 -15.54 -9.90 14.72
N GLU A 441 -16.63 -10.64 14.57
CA GLU A 441 -16.57 -12.02 14.10
C GLU A 441 -16.23 -12.01 12.61
N ARG A 442 -15.25 -12.82 12.22
CA ARG A 442 -14.92 -13.03 10.81
C ARG A 442 -16.17 -13.65 10.15
N VAL A 443 -16.90 -12.87 9.38
CA VAL A 443 -17.85 -13.39 8.40
C VAL A 443 -16.98 -13.97 7.28
N LEU A 444 -16.53 -15.21 7.47
CA LEU A 444 -15.77 -15.96 6.48
C LEU A 444 -16.69 -16.46 5.37
#